data_AF-A0A6G3Z8N7-F1
#
_entry.id   AF-A0A6G3Z8N7-F1
#
_cell.length_a   1.000
_cell.length_b   1.000
_cell.length_c   1.000
_cell.angle_alpha   90.00
_cell.angle_beta   90.00
_cell.angle_gamma   90.00
#
_symmetry.space_group_name_H-M   'P 1'
#
loop_
_entity.id
_entity.type
_entity.pdbx_description
1 polymer ?
#
loop_
_entity_poly.entity_id
_entity_poly.type
_entity_poly.pdbx_seq_one_letter_code
_entity_poly.pdbx_strand_id
1 'polypeptide(L)'
;MADATQPGGGDEPKTERRDFLNYLAVATGAVGAGAFLWPVIHSMNPSRDVLALASTEVDLSPIEVGQAVTITWRGKPVFIR
;
A
#
# COMPACT_ATOMS: atom_id res chain seq x y z
N MET A 1 48.34 -34.02 -32.02
CA MET A 1 47.34 -35.08 -31.73
C MET A 1 47.68 -35.59 -30.33
N ALA A 2 46.93 -35.32 -29.28
CA ALA A 2 45.48 -35.25 -29.19
C ALA A 2 45.01 -34.13 -28.24
N ASP A 3 43.92 -33.50 -28.65
CA ASP A 3 42.98 -32.74 -27.84
C ASP A 3 42.22 -33.69 -26.92
N ALA A 4 41.99 -33.25 -25.68
CA ALA A 4 40.92 -33.75 -24.82
C ALA A 4 40.58 -32.65 -23.82
N THR A 5 39.90 -31.62 -24.33
CA THR A 5 39.03 -30.75 -23.54
C THR A 5 38.12 -31.63 -22.67
N GLN A 6 38.34 -31.58 -21.35
CA GLN A 6 37.44 -32.18 -20.37
C GLN A 6 36.08 -31.48 -20.45
N PRO A 7 34.95 -32.17 -20.76
CA PRO A 7 33.65 -31.54 -20.64
C PRO A 7 33.25 -31.57 -19.16
N GLY A 8 33.05 -30.38 -18.59
CA GLY A 8 32.36 -30.21 -17.32
C GLY A 8 30.88 -30.53 -17.46
N GLY A 9 30.26 -30.99 -16.37
CA GLY A 9 28.80 -31.13 -16.26
C GLY A 9 28.35 -32.54 -15.87
N GLY A 10 28.55 -32.90 -14.60
CA GLY A 10 28.17 -34.23 -14.09
C GLY A 10 27.46 -34.25 -12.72
N ASP A 11 27.13 -33.10 -12.12
CA ASP A 11 26.65 -33.03 -10.72
C ASP A 11 25.37 -32.17 -10.51
N GLU A 12 24.46 -32.00 -11.47
CA GLU A 12 23.43 -30.93 -11.33
C GLU A 12 21.97 -31.31 -11.61
N PRO A 13 21.36 -32.18 -10.79
CA PRO A 13 19.90 -32.10 -10.59
C PRO A 13 19.47 -31.99 -9.12
N LYS A 14 20.36 -32.28 -8.15
CA LYS A 14 20.05 -32.17 -6.71
C LYS A 14 20.23 -30.74 -6.20
N THR A 15 21.27 -30.05 -6.67
CA THR A 15 21.57 -28.65 -6.34
C THR A 15 20.46 -27.72 -6.85
N GLU A 16 20.05 -27.88 -8.12
CA GLU A 16 19.00 -27.05 -8.74
C GLU A 16 17.64 -27.16 -8.01
N ARG A 17 17.21 -28.36 -7.60
CA ARG A 17 15.97 -28.54 -6.83
C ARG A 17 16.03 -27.88 -5.46
N ARG A 18 17.18 -27.96 -4.79
CA ARG A 18 17.39 -27.32 -3.49
C ARG A 18 17.40 -25.80 -3.64
N ASP A 19 18.04 -25.28 -4.67
CA ASP A 19 18.11 -23.85 -4.95
C ASP A 19 16.72 -23.31 -5.29
N PHE A 20 15.93 -24.03 -6.11
CA PHE A 20 14.53 -23.70 -6.34
C PHE A 20 13.72 -23.62 -5.05
N LEU A 21 13.85 -24.62 -4.16
CA LEU A 21 13.16 -24.61 -2.87
C LEU A 21 13.62 -23.46 -1.96
N ASN A 22 14.91 -23.13 -1.96
CA ASN A 22 15.44 -22.01 -1.20
C ASN A 22 14.88 -20.67 -1.72
N TYR A 23 14.85 -20.48 -3.04
CA TYR A 23 14.29 -19.28 -3.65
C TYR A 23 12.79 -19.16 -3.40
N LEU A 24 12.05 -20.26 -3.51
CA LEU A 24 10.63 -20.31 -3.18
C LEU A 24 10.41 -19.90 -1.72
N ALA A 25 11.16 -20.51 -0.79
CA ALA A 25 11.03 -20.25 0.64
C ALA A 25 11.31 -18.78 0.99
N VAL A 26 12.40 -18.21 0.45
CA VAL A 26 12.75 -16.80 0.66
C VAL A 26 11.73 -15.87 0.02
N ALA A 27 11.28 -16.15 -1.20
CA ALA A 27 10.28 -15.34 -1.89
C ALA A 27 8.95 -15.33 -1.13
N THR A 28 8.45 -16.49 -0.72
CA THR A 28 7.22 -16.60 0.08
C THR A 28 7.38 -15.90 1.43
N GLY A 29 8.54 -16.04 2.10
CA GLY A 29 8.83 -15.34 3.35
C GLY A 29 8.82 -13.81 3.19
N ALA A 30 9.42 -13.29 2.13
CA ALA A 30 9.45 -11.85 1.85
C ALA A 30 8.05 -11.29 1.57
N VAL A 31 7.24 -11.99 0.77
CA VAL A 31 5.85 -11.59 0.51
C VAL A 31 5.01 -11.62 1.79
N GLY A 32 5.15 -12.67 2.61
CA GLY A 32 4.44 -12.78 3.89
C GLY A 32 4.80 -11.66 4.86
N ALA A 33 6.09 -11.33 4.98
CA ALA A 33 6.55 -10.21 5.80
C ALA A 33 6.01 -8.86 5.30
N GLY A 34 6.03 -8.62 3.99
CA GLY A 34 5.45 -7.42 3.38
C GLY A 34 3.95 -7.32 3.63
N ALA A 35 3.20 -8.42 3.47
CA ALA A 35 1.77 -8.47 3.70
C ALA A 35 1.39 -8.22 5.17
N PHE A 36 2.25 -8.58 6.12
CA PHE A 36 2.04 -8.31 7.54
C PHE A 36 2.40 -6.87 7.94
N LEU A 37 3.48 -6.32 7.40
CA LEU A 37 3.92 -4.96 7.69
C LEU A 37 3.06 -3.89 7.01
N TRP A 38 2.53 -4.19 5.82
CA TRP A 38 1.68 -3.28 5.06
C TRP A 38 0.47 -2.75 5.84
N PRO A 39 -0.40 -3.56 6.48
CA PRO A 39 -1.54 -3.06 7.23
C PRO A 39 -1.14 -2.22 8.44
N VAL A 40 0.02 -2.49 9.07
CA VAL A 40 0.55 -1.66 10.17
C VAL A 40 0.85 -0.25 9.68
N ILE A 41 1.54 -0.11 8.56
CA ILE A 41 1.82 1.20 7.94
C ILE A 41 0.53 1.84 7.44
N HIS A 42 -0.32 1.06 6.75
CA HIS A 42 -1.58 1.54 6.20
C HIS A 42 -2.57 2.00 7.28
N SER A 43 -2.48 1.48 8.51
CA SER A 43 -3.31 1.92 9.64
C SER A 43 -3.08 3.39 10.04
N MET A 44 -1.95 3.97 9.66
CA MET A 44 -1.65 5.39 9.90
C MET A 44 -2.25 6.33 8.83
N ASN A 45 -2.78 5.78 7.73
CA ASN A 45 -3.49 6.58 6.74
C ASN A 45 -4.86 7.04 7.29
N PRO A 46 -5.40 8.17 6.77
CA PRO A 46 -6.69 8.69 7.21
C PRO A 46 -7.77 7.62 7.15
N SER A 47 -8.47 7.42 8.27
CA SER A 47 -9.56 6.46 8.36
C SER A 47 -10.73 6.87 7.48
N ARG A 48 -11.56 5.90 7.09
CA ARG A 48 -12.74 6.12 6.24
C ARG A 48 -13.67 7.19 6.78
N ASP A 49 -13.77 7.35 8.10
CA ASP A 49 -14.61 8.38 8.73
C ASP A 49 -14.09 9.80 8.48
N VAL A 50 -12.76 9.99 8.37
CA VAL A 50 -12.14 11.27 7.99
C VAL A 50 -12.38 11.59 6.51
N LEU A 51 -12.40 10.57 5.65
CA LEU A 51 -12.74 10.74 4.24
C LEU A 51 -14.24 10.97 4.04
N ALA A 52 -15.09 10.35 4.84
CA ALA A 52 -16.53 10.58 4.81
C ALA A 52 -16.88 12.01 5.28
N LEU A 53 -16.16 12.55 6.26
CA LEU A 53 -16.28 13.96 6.67
C LEU A 53 -15.80 14.98 5.62
N ALA A 54 -15.29 14.52 4.46
CA ALA A 54 -14.82 15.42 3.41
C ALA A 54 -15.96 16.04 2.59
N SER A 55 -17.13 15.37 2.48
CA SER A 55 -18.34 15.95 1.88
C SER A 55 -19.28 16.37 3.00
N THR A 56 -19.74 17.62 2.97
CA THR A 56 -20.82 18.09 3.84
C THR A 56 -21.75 18.89 2.96
N GLU A 57 -22.93 18.34 2.68
CA GLU A 57 -24.00 19.03 1.99
C GLU A 57 -24.63 20.03 2.97
N VAL A 58 -24.30 21.32 2.79
CA VAL A 58 -24.90 22.41 3.57
C VAL A 58 -26.04 23.01 2.76
N ASP A 59 -27.27 22.86 3.27
CA ASP A 59 -28.45 23.51 2.71
C ASP A 59 -28.39 25.03 2.94
N LEU A 60 -28.38 25.78 1.84
CA LEU A 60 -28.30 27.25 1.83
C LEU A 60 -29.69 27.91 1.77
N SER A 61 -30.76 27.12 1.67
CA SER A 61 -32.14 27.62 1.56
C SER A 61 -32.61 28.52 2.72
N PRO A 62 -32.15 28.36 3.98
CA PRO A 62 -32.56 29.23 5.07
C PRO A 62 -31.65 30.46 5.29
N ILE A 63 -30.65 30.72 4.42
CA ILE A 63 -29.68 31.81 4.62
C ILE A 63 -30.16 33.08 3.90
N GLU A 64 -30.55 34.11 4.67
CA GLU A 64 -30.96 35.41 4.12
C GLU A 64 -29.77 36.21 3.54
N VAL A 65 -30.04 36.97 2.48
CA VAL A 65 -29.04 37.79 1.78
C VAL A 65 -28.50 38.86 2.72
N GLY A 66 -27.23 38.73 3.13
CA GLY A 66 -26.57 39.64 4.07
C GLY A 66 -26.19 39.03 5.44
N GLN A 67 -26.57 37.78 5.73
CA GLN A 67 -26.07 37.07 6.91
C GLN A 67 -24.78 36.31 6.63
N ALA A 68 -23.75 36.55 7.44
CA ALA A 68 -22.53 35.77 7.43
C ALA A 68 -22.67 34.57 8.38
N VAL A 69 -22.68 33.35 7.83
CA VAL A 69 -22.71 32.11 8.62
C VAL A 69 -21.29 31.53 8.66
N THR A 70 -20.80 31.26 9.87
CA THR A 70 -19.52 30.58 10.08
C THR A 70 -19.78 29.11 10.33
N ILE A 71 -19.49 28.27 9.33
CA ILE A 71 -19.53 26.81 9.48
C ILE A 71 -18.12 26.27 9.65
N THR A 72 -17.96 25.23 10.46
CA THR A 72 -16.69 24.54 10.64
C THR A 72 -16.61 23.37 9.64
N TRP A 73 -15.72 23.47 8.64
CA TRP A 73 -15.45 22.39 7.69
C TRP A 73 -14.02 21.89 7.86
N ARG A 74 -13.87 20.59 8.14
CA ARG A 74 -12.56 19.94 8.37
C ARG A 74 -11.67 20.66 9.41
N GLY A 75 -12.28 21.19 10.48
CA GLY A 75 -11.57 21.93 11.54
C GLY A 75 -11.10 23.34 11.16
N LYS A 76 -11.47 23.84 9.98
CA LYS A 76 -11.21 25.22 9.55
C LYS A 76 -12.54 25.98 9.41
N PRO A 77 -12.62 27.23 9.88
CA PRO A 77 -13.82 28.04 9.68
C PRO A 77 -13.95 28.41 8.19
N VAL A 78 -15.12 28.15 7.60
CA VAL A 78 -15.50 28.57 6.25
C VAL A 78 -16.58 29.65 6.36
N PHE A 79 -16.36 30.76 5.68
CA PHE A 79 -17.26 31.91 5.69
C PHE A 79 -18.09 31.93 4.41
N ILE A 80 -19.41 31.82 4.58
CA ILE A 80 -20.39 31.96 3.50
C ILE A 80 -21.05 33.33 3.68
N ARG A 81 -21.11 34.11 2.59
CA ARG A 81 -21.66 35.47 2.52
C ARG A 81 -22.46 35.62 1.24
#